data_AF-A0A0J9Y4E5-F1
#
_entry.id   AF-A0A0J9Y4E5-F1
#
_cell.length_a   1.000
_cell.length_b   1.000
_cell.length_c   1.000
_cell.angle_alpha   90.00
_cell.angle_beta   90.00
_cell.angle_gamma   90.00
#
_symmetry.space_group_name_H-M   'P 1'
#
loop_
_entity.id
_entity.type
_entity.pdbx_description
1 polymer ?
#
loop_
_entity_poly.entity_id
_entity_poly.type
_entity_poly.pdbx_seq_one_letter_code
_entity_poly.pdbx_strand_id
1 'polypeptide(L)' 'MANYHMSGAEYLASIYGTEKDKVNCSFYFKIGACRHGDKCSRTHIMPSFSQTVLLKNLYHNPMIDTRQADAFAKSQKFN' A
#
# COMPACT_ATOMS: atom_id res chain seq x y z
N MET A 1 -18.65 -18.69 22.78
CA MET A 1 -17.79 -17.76 22.00
C MET A 1 -18.46 -16.39 22.05
N ALA A 2 -17.86 -15.43 22.75
CA ALA A 2 -18.52 -14.19 23.12
C ALA A 2 -18.96 -13.37 21.89
N ASN A 3 -20.25 -13.05 21.83
CA ASN A 3 -20.81 -12.10 20.88
C ASN A 3 -20.35 -10.69 21.30
N TYR A 4 -19.22 -10.25 20.77
CA TYR A 4 -18.72 -8.90 20.98
C TYR A 4 -19.57 -7.95 20.13
N HIS A 5 -20.62 -7.37 20.71
CA HIS A 5 -21.44 -6.37 20.05
C HIS A 5 -20.66 -5.05 20.02
N MET A 6 -19.96 -4.81 18.92
CA MET A 6 -19.27 -3.55 18.68
C MET A 6 -20.26 -2.48 18.26
N SER A 7 -20.03 -1.24 18.69
CA SER A 7 -20.75 -0.10 18.11
C SER A 7 -20.43 0.03 16.62
N GLY A 8 -21.33 0.67 15.86
CA GLY A 8 -21.10 0.89 14.43
C GLY A 8 -19.79 1.63 14.13
N ALA A 9 -19.43 2.60 14.98
CA ALA A 9 -18.18 3.34 14.85
C ALA A 9 -16.94 2.46 15.10
N GLU A 10 -16.95 1.65 16.15
CA GLU A 10 -15.84 0.72 16.46
C GLU A 10 -15.68 -0.34 15.37
N TYR A 11 -16.79 -0.85 14.84
CA TYR A 11 -16.78 -1.80 13.74
C TYR A 11 -16.11 -1.20 12.48
N LEU A 12 -16.52 0.02 12.09
CA LEU A 12 -15.94 0.69 10.92
C LEU A 12 -14.46 1.02 11.12
N ALA A 13 -14.08 1.49 12.30
CA ALA A 13 -12.68 1.74 12.65
C ALA A 13 -11.83 0.47 12.56
N SER A 14 -12.39 -0.69 12.93
CA SER A 14 -11.69 -1.98 12.83
C SER A 14 -11.45 -2.47 11.40
N ILE A 15 -12.13 -1.87 10.41
CA ILE A 15 -12.03 -2.23 9.00
C ILE A 15 -11.06 -1.31 8.27
N TYR A 16 -11.15 0.00 8.50
CA TYR A 16 -10.42 0.99 7.72
C TYR A 16 -8.89 0.77 7.75
N GLY A 17 -8.26 0.72 6.57
CA GLY A 17 -6.81 0.51 6.44
C GLY A 17 -6.31 -0.90 6.80
N THR A 18 -7.21 -1.83 7.11
CA THR A 18 -6.90 -3.24 7.41
C THR A 18 -7.19 -4.15 6.22
N GLU A 19 -6.77 -5.40 6.29
CA GLU A 19 -7.12 -6.43 5.31
C GLU A 19 -8.62 -6.77 5.24
N LYS A 20 -9.41 -6.37 6.24
CA LYS A 20 -10.87 -6.47 6.20
C LYS A 20 -11.49 -5.44 5.24
N ASP A 21 -10.77 -4.35 4.97
CA ASP A 21 -11.17 -3.38 3.95
C ASP A 21 -11.01 -4.02 2.56
N LYS A 22 -12.15 -4.18 1.88
CA LYS A 22 -12.20 -4.73 0.53
C LYS A 22 -12.13 -3.66 -0.55
N VAL A 23 -12.30 -2.40 -0.19
CA VAL A 23 -12.28 -1.25 -1.12
C VAL A 23 -10.87 -0.70 -1.21
N ASN A 24 -10.25 -0.38 -0.07
CA ASN A 24 -8.91 0.20 -0.05
C ASN A 24 -7.82 -0.86 0.08
N CYS A 25 -6.70 -0.63 -0.58
CA CYS A 25 -5.55 -1.51 -0.48
C CYS A 25 -4.83 -1.32 0.86
N SER A 26 -4.97 -2.26 1.77
CA SER A 26 -4.28 -2.23 3.08
C SER A 26 -2.75 -2.17 2.97
N PHE A 27 -2.15 -2.78 1.94
CA PHE A 27 -0.70 -2.70 1.69
C PHE A 27 -0.28 -1.30 1.29
N TYR A 28 -0.96 -0.69 0.33
CA TYR A 28 -0.64 0.68 -0.09
C TYR A 28 -0.88 1.67 1.04
N PHE A 29 -1.99 1.53 1.78
CA PHE A 29 -2.32 2.41 2.90
C PHE A 29 -1.26 2.38 4.01
N LYS A 30 -0.82 1.18 4.43
CA LYS A 30 0.13 1.04 5.54
C LYS A 30 1.60 1.23 5.12
N ILE A 31 1.98 0.78 3.92
CA ILE A 31 3.38 0.69 3.49
C ILE A 31 3.73 1.75 2.43
N GLY A 32 2.74 2.35 1.77
CA GLY A 32 2.95 3.28 0.65
C GLY A 32 3.30 2.58 -0.68
N ALA A 33 3.33 1.25 -0.72
CA ALA A 33 3.64 0.45 -1.91
C ALA A 33 2.78 -0.82 -1.98
N CYS A 34 2.47 -1.26 -3.20
CA CYS A 34 1.72 -2.50 -3.46
C CYS A 34 2.36 -3.26 -4.63
N ARG A 35 2.52 -4.58 -4.47
CA ARG A 35 3.10 -5.47 -5.50
C ARG A 35 2.35 -5.47 -6.83
N HIS A 36 1.07 -5.09 -6.83
CA HIS A 36 0.24 -5.04 -8.03
C HIS A 36 0.39 -3.71 -8.80
N GLY A 37 1.02 -2.70 -8.20
CA GLY A 37 1.09 -1.35 -8.76
C GLY A 37 -0.30 -0.83 -9.11
N ASP A 38 -0.42 -0.15 -10.24
CA ASP A 38 -1.68 0.47 -10.69
C ASP A 38 -2.73 -0.56 -11.16
N LYS A 39 -2.31 -1.82 -11.34
CA LYS A 39 -3.21 -2.94 -11.66
C LYS A 39 -3.84 -3.56 -10.42
N CYS A 40 -3.65 -2.97 -9.24
CA CYS A 40 -4.30 -3.46 -8.03
C CYS A 40 -5.83 -3.37 -8.19
N SER A 41 -6.55 -4.42 -7.77
CA SER A 41 -8.01 -4.43 -7.78
C SER A 41 -8.63 -3.54 -6.69
N ARG A 42 -7.81 -3.05 -5.75
CA ARG A 42 -8.22 -2.18 -4.64
C ARG A 42 -7.67 -0.78 -4.83
N THR A 43 -8.34 0.20 -4.25
CA THR A 43 -8.00 1.62 -4.38
C THR A 43 -6.69 1.96 -3.66
N HIS A 44 -5.83 2.72 -4.33
CA HIS A 44 -4.63 3.34 -3.77
C HIS A 44 -4.90 4.84 -3.58
N ILE A 45 -5.00 5.30 -2.33
CA ILE A 45 -5.24 6.71 -2.02
C ILE A 45 -3.90 7.40 -1.78
N MET A 46 -3.47 8.25 -2.71
CA MET A 46 -2.30 9.11 -2.52
C MET A 46 -2.73 10.38 -1.75
N PRO A 47 -2.15 10.65 -0.58
CA PRO A 47 -2.49 11.86 0.18
C PRO A 47 -1.91 13.10 -0.51
N SER A 48 -2.67 14.19 -0.54
CA SER A 48 -2.24 15.48 -1.12
C SER A 48 -1.16 16.17 -0.27
N PHE A 49 -1.12 15.87 1.03
CA PHE A 49 -0.08 16.31 1.96
C PHE A 49 0.30 15.14 2.86
N SER A 50 1.58 15.01 3.17
CA SER A 50 2.09 13.96 4.05
C SER A 50 3.36 14.44 4.74
N GLN A 51 3.56 14.01 5.99
CA GLN A 51 4.80 14.20 6.72
C GLN A 51 5.89 13.21 6.27
N THR A 52 5.49 12.14 5.58
CA THR A 52 6.38 11.08 5.10
C THR A 52 6.44 11.09 3.58
N VAL A 53 7.65 10.98 3.02
CA VAL A 53 7.90 10.90 1.58
C VAL A 53 8.43 9.51 1.19
N LEU A 54 8.11 9.05 -0.02
CA LEU A 54 8.60 7.79 -0.58
C LEU A 54 9.50 8.05 -1.78
N LEU A 55 10.77 7.69 -1.67
CA LEU A 55 11.74 7.73 -2.77
C LEU A 55 11.90 6.32 -3.34
N LYS A 56 11.17 6.04 -4.43
CA LYS A 56 11.17 4.71 -5.07
C LYS A 56 12.52 4.45 -5.73
N ASN A 57 13.03 3.22 -5.59
CA ASN A 57 14.27 2.77 -6.23
C ASN A 57 15.50 3.67 -5.94
N LEU A 58 15.56 4.29 -4.75
CA LEU A 58 16.65 5.22 -4.40
C LEU A 58 17.98 4.51 -4.13
N TYR A 59 17.93 3.39 -3.41
CA TYR A 59 19.12 2.66 -3.00
C TYR A 59 19.27 1.38 -3.83
N HIS A 60 20.35 1.32 -4.61
CA HIS A 60 20.79 0.11 -5.30
C HIS A 60 21.88 -0.55 -4.48
N ASN A 61 21.60 -1.76 -3.99
CA ASN A 61 22.59 -2.53 -3.26
C ASN A 61 23.77 -2.88 -4.21
N PRO A 62 25.01 -2.44 -3.93
CA PRO A 62 26.15 -2.68 -4.81
C PRO A 62 26.53 -4.17 -4.96
N MET A 63 26.03 -5.04 -4.08
CA MET A 63 26.23 -6.49 -4.17
C MET A 63 25.26 -7.17 -5.14
N ILE A 64 24.20 -6.48 -5.57
CA ILE A 64 23.19 -7.00 -6.49
C ILE A 64 23.43 -6.37 -7.85
N ASP A 65 23.64 -7.21 -8.88
CA ASP A 65 23.71 -6.75 -10.26
C ASP A 65 22.39 -6.05 -10.64
N THR A 66 22.47 -4.76 -10.95
CA THR A 66 21.32 -3.89 -11.25
C THR A 66 20.47 -4.41 -12.41
N ARG A 67 21.06 -5.19 -13.33
CA ARG A 67 20.34 -5.85 -14.43
C ARG A 67 19.29 -6.87 -13.96
N GLN A 68 19.42 -7.38 -12.73
CA GLN A 68 18.43 -8.25 -12.09
C GLN A 68 17.40 -7.49 -11.23
N ALA A 69 17.77 -6.30 -10.73
CA ALA A 69 16.94 -5.50 -9.82
C ALA A 69 15.78 -4.76 -10.54
N ASP A 70 15.97 -4.42 -11.81
CA ASP A 70 15.01 -3.61 -12.60
C ASP A 70 13.73 -4.35 -13.03
N ALA A 71 13.54 -5.61 -12.64
CA ALA A 71 12.32 -6.37 -12.93
C ALA A 71 11.03 -5.71 -12.36
N PHE A 72 11.15 -4.82 -11.37
CA PHE A 72 10.02 -4.14 -10.72
C PHE A 72 9.76 -2.70 -11.22
N ALA A 73 10.64 -2.11 -12.02
CA ALA A 73 10.59 -0.66 -12.34
C ALA A 73 9.62 -0.28 -13.47
N LYS A 74 9.06 -1.23 -14.22
CA LYS A 74 8.36 -0.95 -15.49
C LYS A 74 6.88 -0.52 -15.40
N SER A 75 6.28 -0.39 -14.22
CA SER A 75 4.80 -0.24 -14.12
C SER A 75 4.26 1.08 -13.57
N GLN A 76 5.07 2.07 -13.22
CA GLN A 76 4.55 3.30 -12.60
C GLN A 76 4.96 4.55 -13.39
N LYS A 77 4.24 4.81 -14.48
CA LYS A 77 4.19 6.14 -15.09
C LYS A 77 3.30 7.00 -14.21
N PHE A 78 3.88 7.95 -13.51
CA PHE A 78 3.14 9.00 -12.82
C PHE A 78 2.55 9.93 -13.89
N ASN A 79 1.22 9.99 -13.96
CA ASN A 79 0.48 11.10 -14.54
C ASN A 79 -0.16 11.88 -13.39
#